data_AF-A0A0V0GDE1-F1
#
_entry.id   AF-A0A0V0GDE1-F1
#
_cell.length_a   1.000
_cell.length_b   1.000
_cell.length_c   1.000
_cell.angle_alpha   90.00
_cell.angle_beta   90.00
_cell.angle_gamma   90.00
#
_symmetry.space_group_name_H-M   'P 1'
#
loop_
_entity.id
_entity.type
_entity.pdbx_description
1 polymer ?
#
loop_
_entity_poly.entity_id
_entity_poly.type
_entity_poly.pdbx_seq_one_letter_code
_entity_poly.pdbx_strand_id
1 'polypeptide(L)'
;YHKRPMKLGEIGCFLSHYNIWKEVVDKEYDRVMVLEDDVRFEPFFNQKMHSLLDEMKRLSFKWDLVYLGRKRLEERSEELVEGTRFLVWAGYSYWTLGYLLSYRGATKLLAQKPLENILPVDEYLPILYDKHPEEEWKAFYPIRDLIALSAEPLVLYPTRYLHEEGYISDTEDSRTVTTTPNPEL
;
A
#
# COMPACT_ATOMS: atom_id res chain seq x y z
N TYR A 1 15.40 -8.15 5.05
CA TYR A 1 14.49 -9.32 4.95
C TYR A 1 15.04 -10.20 3.84
N HIS A 2 15.99 -11.10 4.14
CA HIS A 2 16.76 -11.81 3.10
C HIS A 2 16.03 -13.09 2.65
N LYS A 3 15.78 -13.24 1.35
CA LYS A 3 15.55 -14.54 0.67
C LYS A 3 14.43 -15.43 1.25
N ARG A 4 13.37 -14.87 1.87
CA ARG A 4 12.19 -15.69 2.22
C ARG A 4 11.36 -15.91 0.96
N PRO A 5 11.01 -17.16 0.58
CA PRO A 5 10.08 -17.37 -0.50
C PRO A 5 8.70 -16.82 -0.09
N MET A 6 7.95 -16.26 -1.04
CA MET A 6 6.61 -15.73 -0.76
C MET A 6 5.70 -16.81 -0.17
N LYS A 7 4.78 -16.40 0.69
CA LYS A 7 3.72 -17.26 1.22
C LYS A 7 2.48 -17.17 0.34
N LEU A 8 1.68 -18.24 0.30
CA LEU A 8 0.44 -18.27 -0.50
C LEU A 8 -0.54 -17.17 -0.12
N GLY A 9 -0.60 -16.80 1.16
CA GLY A 9 -1.43 -15.70 1.65
C GLY A 9 -0.94 -14.34 1.15
N GLU A 10 0.38 -14.11 1.07
CA GLU A 10 0.94 -12.88 0.47
C GLU A 10 0.57 -12.77 -1.01
N ILE A 11 0.58 -13.89 -1.75
CA ILE A 11 0.13 -13.94 -3.15
C ILE A 11 -1.38 -13.65 -3.23
N GLY A 12 -2.20 -14.27 -2.38
CA GLY A 12 -3.64 -14.05 -2.35
C GLY A 12 -4.02 -12.59 -2.02
N CYS A 13 -3.34 -12.00 -1.04
CA CYS A 13 -3.45 -10.59 -0.70
C CYS A 13 -3.08 -9.72 -1.91
N PHE A 14 -1.92 -9.96 -2.53
CA PHE A 14 -1.50 -9.21 -3.72
C PHE A 14 -2.52 -9.29 -4.86
N LEU A 15 -3.00 -10.49 -5.18
CA LEU A 15 -3.99 -10.70 -6.25
C LEU A 15 -5.32 -10.01 -5.95
N SER A 16 -5.71 -9.93 -4.68
CA SER A 16 -6.92 -9.21 -4.26
C SER A 16 -6.78 -7.71 -4.53
N HIS A 17 -5.64 -7.11 -4.17
CA HIS A 17 -5.35 -5.70 -4.49
C HIS A 17 -5.23 -5.48 -6.01
N TYR A 18 -4.54 -6.37 -6.73
CA TYR A 18 -4.42 -6.31 -8.18
C TYR A 18 -5.78 -6.30 -8.88
N ASN A 19 -6.71 -7.16 -8.46
CA ASN A 19 -8.07 -7.20 -9.02
C ASN A 19 -8.83 -5.91 -8.76
N ILE A 20 -8.68 -5.30 -7.59
CA ILE A 20 -9.26 -3.99 -7.30
C ILE A 20 -8.66 -2.91 -8.21
N TRP A 21 -7.33 -2.89 -8.41
CA TRP A 21 -6.70 -1.92 -9.31
C TRP A 21 -7.21 -2.07 -10.75
N LYS A 22 -7.35 -3.31 -11.21
CA LYS A 22 -7.93 -3.62 -12.52
C LYS A 22 -9.36 -3.11 -12.61
N GLU A 23 -10.19 -3.36 -11.59
CA GLU A 23 -11.57 -2.88 -11.55
C GLU A 23 -11.67 -1.35 -11.57
N VAL A 24 -10.79 -0.65 -10.85
CA VAL A 24 -10.71 0.82 -10.87
C VAL A 24 -10.48 1.34 -12.29
N VAL A 25 -9.59 0.70 -13.04
CA VAL A 25 -9.29 1.08 -14.43
C VAL A 25 -10.41 0.68 -15.37
N ASP A 26 -10.90 -0.56 -15.28
CA ASP A 26 -11.94 -1.11 -16.16
C ASP A 26 -13.28 -0.36 -16.01
N LYS A 27 -13.61 0.09 -14.80
CA LYS A 27 -14.84 0.84 -14.49
C LYS A 27 -14.64 2.35 -14.42
N GLU A 28 -13.43 2.84 -14.70
CA GLU A 28 -13.09 4.26 -14.71
C GLU A 28 -13.46 4.98 -13.39
N TYR A 29 -13.22 4.34 -12.25
CA TYR A 29 -13.44 4.98 -10.95
C TYR A 29 -12.41 6.07 -10.70
N ASP A 30 -12.85 7.32 -10.57
CA ASP A 30 -11.99 8.47 -10.26
C ASP A 30 -11.11 8.23 -9.02
N ARG A 31 -11.74 7.69 -7.98
CA ARG A 31 -11.11 7.31 -6.71
C ARG A 31 -11.89 6.21 -6.01
N VAL A 32 -11.16 5.31 -5.37
CA VAL A 32 -11.70 4.32 -4.42
C VAL A 32 -11.03 4.45 -3.05
N MET A 33 -11.68 3.88 -2.03
CA MET A 33 -11.07 3.56 -0.74
C MET A 33 -10.97 2.04 -0.66
N VAL A 34 -9.76 1.53 -0.48
CA VAL A 34 -9.48 0.11 -0.29
C VAL A 34 -9.22 -0.13 1.19
N LEU A 35 -9.85 -1.15 1.75
CA LEU A 35 -9.75 -1.53 3.16
C LEU A 35 -9.53 -3.04 3.25
N GLU A 36 -8.61 -3.44 4.12
CA GLU A 36 -8.52 -4.82 4.60
C GLU A 36 -9.67 -5.10 5.59
N ASP A 37 -10.00 -6.37 5.79
CA ASP A 37 -11.13 -6.81 6.61
C ASP A 37 -10.89 -6.70 8.12
N ASP A 38 -9.63 -6.57 8.54
CA ASP A 38 -9.20 -6.52 9.93
C ASP A 38 -8.91 -5.10 10.44
N VAL A 39 -9.47 -4.06 9.81
CA VAL A 39 -9.29 -2.66 10.23
C VAL A 39 -10.29 -2.19 11.28
N ARG A 40 -9.82 -1.31 12.17
CA ARG A 40 -10.65 -0.49 13.05
C ARG A 40 -10.53 0.99 12.67
N PHE A 41 -11.65 1.68 12.75
CA PHE A 41 -11.74 3.11 12.47
C PHE A 41 -11.43 3.92 13.72
N GLU A 42 -10.64 4.97 13.54
CA GLU A 42 -10.35 5.94 14.58
C GLU A 42 -11.62 6.74 14.98
N PRO A 43 -11.79 7.17 16.26
CA PRO A 43 -12.90 8.03 16.63
C PRO A 43 -13.03 9.26 15.74
N PHE A 44 -14.28 9.62 15.42
CA PHE A 44 -14.62 10.70 14.48
C PHE A 44 -14.10 10.47 13.06
N PHE A 45 -13.94 9.21 12.63
CA PHE A 45 -13.45 8.81 11.30
C PHE A 45 -14.04 9.64 10.16
N ASN A 46 -15.38 9.76 10.08
CA ASN A 46 -16.02 10.54 9.02
C ASN A 46 -15.58 12.00 9.00
N GLN A 47 -15.48 12.65 10.16
CA GLN A 47 -15.02 14.04 10.25
C GLN A 47 -13.55 14.18 9.85
N LYS A 48 -12.69 13.25 10.31
CA LYS A 48 -11.26 13.22 9.94
C LYS A 48 -11.09 13.00 8.44
N MET A 49 -11.84 12.06 7.86
CA MET A 49 -11.87 11.81 6.42
C MET A 49 -12.35 13.04 5.66
N HIS A 50 -13.44 13.71 6.07
CA HIS A 50 -13.90 14.93 5.39
C HIS A 50 -12.81 16.02 5.36
N SER A 51 -12.14 16.26 6.50
CA SER A 51 -11.02 17.20 6.57
C SER A 51 -9.88 16.82 5.63
N LEU A 52 -9.49 15.54 5.61
CA LEU A 52 -8.45 15.02 4.73
C LEU A 52 -8.82 15.22 3.25
N LEU A 53 -10.04 14.84 2.87
CA LEU A 53 -10.52 14.98 1.50
C LEU A 53 -10.61 16.43 1.04
N ASP A 54 -10.95 17.35 1.94
CA ASP A 54 -11.00 18.77 1.63
C ASP A 54 -9.60 19.35 1.41
N GLU A 55 -8.59 18.91 2.17
CA GLU A 55 -7.18 19.24 1.87
C GLU A 55 -6.73 18.68 0.52
N MET A 56 -7.05 17.41 0.24
CA MET A 56 -6.70 16.76 -1.03
C MET A 56 -7.28 17.48 -2.25
N LYS A 57 -8.48 18.07 -2.15
CA LYS A 57 -9.09 18.87 -3.23
C LYS A 57 -8.31 20.15 -3.56
N ARG A 58 -7.56 20.69 -2.59
CA ARG A 58 -6.82 21.96 -2.73
C ARG A 58 -5.36 21.76 -3.15
N LEU A 59 -4.89 20.52 -3.27
CA LEU A 59 -3.55 20.23 -3.73
C LEU A 59 -3.34 20.76 -5.15
N SER A 60 -2.19 21.40 -5.37
CA SER A 60 -1.77 21.92 -6.68
C SER A 60 -1.31 20.83 -7.65
N PHE A 61 -1.21 19.58 -7.18
CA PHE A 61 -0.76 18.42 -7.93
C PHE A 61 -1.74 17.24 -7.79
N LYS A 62 -1.57 16.24 -8.66
CA LYS A 62 -2.35 14.99 -8.61
C LYS A 62 -1.63 13.96 -7.74
N TRP A 63 -2.35 13.40 -6.78
CA TRP A 63 -1.90 12.28 -5.95
C TRP A 63 -2.34 10.94 -6.58
N ASP A 64 -1.63 9.87 -6.25
CA ASP A 64 -1.90 8.53 -6.78
C ASP A 64 -2.41 7.59 -5.70
N LEU A 65 -1.78 7.62 -4.52
CA LEU A 65 -2.13 6.78 -3.37
C LEU A 65 -2.07 7.61 -2.09
N VAL A 66 -3.02 7.41 -1.16
CA VAL A 66 -2.96 7.99 0.18
C VAL A 66 -3.20 6.91 1.23
N TYR A 67 -2.19 6.57 2.03
CA TYR A 67 -2.36 5.64 3.14
C TYR A 67 -3.29 6.23 4.22
N LEU A 68 -4.23 5.42 4.68
CA LEU A 68 -5.16 5.73 5.77
C LEU A 68 -4.82 4.95 7.05
N GLY A 69 -4.24 3.76 6.89
CA GLY A 69 -3.63 2.95 7.94
C GLY A 69 -2.42 2.21 7.39
N ARG A 70 -1.31 2.25 8.12
CA ARG A 70 -0.06 1.54 7.80
C ARG A 70 0.88 1.46 8.99
N LYS A 71 1.92 0.64 8.85
CA LYS A 71 3.09 0.59 9.72
C LYS A 71 4.27 1.32 9.06
N ARG A 72 4.70 2.42 9.68
CA ARG A 72 5.95 3.10 9.30
C ARG A 72 7.13 2.26 9.74
N LEU A 73 8.10 2.05 8.84
CA LEU A 73 9.31 1.30 9.17
C LEU A 73 10.51 2.19 9.47
N GLU A 74 10.43 3.47 9.12
CA GLU A 74 11.41 4.47 9.49
C GLU A 74 10.94 5.26 10.72
N GLU A 75 11.83 5.47 11.69
CA GLU A 75 11.55 6.29 12.89
C GLU A 75 11.61 7.80 12.59
N ARG A 76 12.05 8.19 11.40
CA ARG A 76 12.17 9.59 11.01
C ARG A 76 10.78 10.20 10.79
N SER A 77 10.63 11.45 11.21
CA SER A 77 9.44 12.23 10.88
C SER A 77 9.32 12.36 9.37
N GLU A 78 8.14 12.08 8.84
CA GLU A 78 7.81 12.34 7.45
C GLU A 78 7.52 13.84 7.25
N GLU A 79 7.77 14.31 6.04
CA GLU A 79 7.59 15.71 5.68
C GLU A 79 6.11 16.01 5.40
N LEU A 80 5.59 17.07 6.01
CA LEU A 80 4.23 17.57 5.75
C LEU A 80 4.12 18.06 4.29
N VAL A 81 3.00 17.74 3.64
CA VAL A 81 2.69 18.29 2.32
C VAL A 81 2.38 19.77 2.46
N GLU A 82 3.04 20.61 1.66
CA GLU A 82 2.89 22.06 1.71
C GLU A 82 1.41 22.48 1.59
N GLY A 83 0.98 23.38 2.49
CA GLY A 83 -0.39 23.90 2.51
C GLY A 83 -1.43 22.94 3.12
N THR A 84 -1.01 21.82 3.68
CA THR A 84 -1.88 20.83 4.34
C THR A 84 -1.61 20.76 5.84
N ARG A 85 -2.48 20.09 6.60
CA ARG A 85 -2.28 19.81 8.03
C ARG A 85 -2.30 18.32 8.32
N PHE A 86 -2.94 17.53 7.46
CA PHE A 86 -3.22 16.11 7.70
C PHE A 86 -2.58 15.18 6.67
N LEU A 87 -1.68 15.70 5.82
CA LEU A 87 -1.01 14.93 4.77
C LEU A 87 0.50 15.04 4.89
N VAL A 88 1.16 13.90 4.85
CA VAL A 88 2.63 13.79 4.75
C VAL A 88 3.01 13.01 3.50
N TRP A 89 4.24 13.21 3.02
CA TRP A 89 4.85 12.35 2.00
C TRP A 89 5.13 10.96 2.60
N ALA A 90 4.63 9.90 1.97
CA ALA A 90 4.80 8.55 2.50
C ALA A 90 6.27 8.10 2.39
N GLY A 91 6.83 7.59 3.49
CA GLY A 91 8.09 6.86 3.54
C GLY A 91 7.89 5.34 3.44
N TYR A 92 8.94 4.57 3.72
CA TYR A 92 8.88 3.11 3.66
C TYR A 92 7.87 2.55 4.66
N SER A 93 6.96 1.70 4.17
CA SER A 93 5.73 1.31 4.86
C SER A 93 5.43 -0.17 4.68
N TYR A 94 4.99 -0.81 5.75
CA TYR A 94 4.28 -2.10 5.74
C TYR A 94 2.82 -1.93 6.16
N TRP A 95 2.05 -3.01 6.10
CA TRP A 95 0.64 -3.09 6.45
C TRP A 95 -0.21 -2.18 5.59
N THR A 96 -0.72 -2.69 4.47
CA THR A 96 -1.63 -1.95 3.59
C THR A 96 -3.09 -1.99 4.09
N LEU A 97 -3.29 -1.73 5.40
CA LEU A 97 -4.58 -1.80 6.10
C LEU A 97 -5.69 -1.06 5.35
N GLY A 98 -5.38 0.13 4.86
CA GLY A 98 -6.29 0.83 3.96
C GLY A 98 -5.69 2.07 3.35
N TYR A 99 -6.14 2.40 2.14
CA TYR A 99 -5.64 3.52 1.35
C TYR A 99 -6.69 4.04 0.39
N LEU A 100 -6.56 5.32 0.03
CA LEU A 100 -7.24 5.88 -1.15
C LEU A 100 -6.38 5.61 -2.37
N LEU A 101 -7.03 5.27 -3.48
CA LEU A 101 -6.40 5.06 -4.78
C LEU A 101 -7.12 5.86 -5.85
N SER A 102 -6.38 6.63 -6.64
CA SER A 102 -6.93 7.32 -7.81
C SER A 102 -6.88 6.43 -9.05
N TYR A 103 -7.69 6.74 -10.07
CA TYR A 103 -7.60 6.10 -11.39
C TYR A 103 -6.17 6.12 -11.94
N ARG A 104 -5.48 7.27 -11.84
CA ARG A 104 -4.08 7.43 -12.26
C ARG A 104 -3.15 6.52 -11.47
N GLY A 105 -3.34 6.42 -10.16
CA GLY A 105 -2.59 5.50 -9.32
C GLY A 105 -2.77 4.05 -9.76
N ALA A 106 -4.02 3.58 -9.89
CA ALA A 106 -4.31 2.22 -10.34
C ALA A 106 -3.68 1.92 -11.72
N THR A 107 -3.75 2.87 -12.66
CA THR A 107 -3.12 2.74 -13.98
C THR A 107 -1.61 2.57 -13.88
N LYS A 108 -0.93 3.36 -13.04
CA LYS A 108 0.51 3.23 -12.81
C LYS A 108 0.88 1.90 -12.17
N LEU A 109 0.11 1.46 -11.18
CA LEU A 109 0.30 0.16 -10.52
C LEU A 109 0.16 -0.99 -11.52
N LEU A 110 -0.76 -0.93 -12.47
CA LEU A 110 -0.93 -2.00 -13.47
C LEU A 110 0.13 -1.94 -14.60
N ALA A 111 0.57 -0.73 -14.97
CA ALA A 111 1.51 -0.52 -16.07
C ALA A 111 2.88 -1.20 -15.87
N GLN A 112 3.26 -1.47 -14.61
CA GLN A 112 4.48 -2.19 -14.28
C GLN A 112 4.39 -3.71 -14.47
N LYS A 113 3.22 -4.22 -14.90
CA LYS A 113 2.96 -5.65 -15.11
C LYS A 113 3.36 -6.50 -13.89
N PRO A 114 2.83 -6.20 -12.69
CA PRO A 114 3.30 -6.83 -11.45
C PRO A 114 3.18 -8.36 -11.41
N LEU A 115 2.33 -8.95 -12.25
CA LEU A 115 2.18 -10.41 -12.34
C LEU A 115 3.41 -11.10 -12.94
N GLU A 116 4.27 -10.38 -13.67
CA GLU A 116 5.53 -10.93 -14.20
C GLU A 116 6.58 -11.12 -13.08
N ASN A 117 6.52 -10.32 -12.00
CA ASN A 117 7.45 -10.36 -10.86
C ASN A 117 6.74 -10.06 -9.54
N ILE A 118 5.82 -10.94 -9.12
CA ILE A 118 5.00 -10.70 -7.92
C ILE A 118 5.89 -10.53 -6.68
N LEU A 119 5.63 -9.45 -5.95
CA LEU A 119 6.15 -9.17 -4.63
C LEU A 119 4.96 -9.01 -3.66
N PRO A 120 5.14 -9.16 -2.34
CA PRO A 120 4.13 -8.72 -1.38
C PRO A 120 3.71 -7.28 -1.66
N VAL A 121 2.43 -6.95 -1.49
CA VAL A 121 1.90 -5.61 -1.81
C VAL A 121 2.62 -4.51 -1.03
N ASP A 122 3.00 -4.83 0.21
CA ASP A 122 3.77 -3.98 1.11
C ASP A 122 5.20 -3.69 0.62
N GLU A 123 5.75 -4.51 -0.28
CA GLU A 123 7.05 -4.28 -0.91
C GLU A 123 6.88 -3.59 -2.26
N TYR A 124 5.85 -3.99 -3.00
CA TYR A 124 5.55 -3.45 -4.32
C TYR A 124 5.20 -1.96 -4.29
N LEU A 125 4.32 -1.53 -3.38
CA LEU A 125 3.90 -0.13 -3.31
C LEU A 125 5.08 0.81 -3.02
N PRO A 126 5.91 0.59 -1.97
CA PRO A 126 7.08 1.44 -1.71
C PRO A 126 8.14 1.46 -2.80
N ILE A 127 8.27 0.38 -3.57
CA ILE A 127 9.14 0.41 -4.75
C ILE A 127 8.63 1.47 -5.73
N LEU A 128 7.33 1.52 -6.00
CA LEU A 128 6.78 2.42 -7.03
C LEU A 128 6.72 3.90 -6.64
N TYR A 129 6.78 4.24 -5.35
CA TYR A 129 6.99 5.62 -4.90
C TYR A 129 8.43 5.90 -4.44
N ASP A 130 9.37 5.04 -4.84
CA ASP A 130 10.83 5.18 -4.66
C ASP A 130 11.29 5.33 -3.20
N LYS A 131 10.65 4.61 -2.28
CA LYS A 131 11.02 4.60 -0.84
C LYS A 131 11.42 3.22 -0.32
N HIS A 132 11.49 2.21 -1.18
CA HIS A 132 11.97 0.89 -0.79
C HIS A 132 13.51 0.88 -0.60
N PRO A 133 14.05 0.21 0.43
CA PRO A 133 15.49 0.22 0.70
C PRO A 133 16.31 -0.76 -0.18
N GLU A 134 15.70 -1.84 -0.68
CA GLU A 134 16.41 -2.86 -1.48
C GLU A 134 16.48 -2.45 -2.97
N GLU A 135 17.67 -2.05 -3.42
CA GLU A 135 17.91 -1.62 -4.82
C GLU A 135 17.78 -2.77 -5.84
N GLU A 136 18.10 -4.01 -5.46
CA GLU A 136 17.92 -5.17 -6.33
C GLU A 136 16.46 -5.39 -6.72
N TRP A 137 15.52 -5.13 -5.81
CA TRP A 137 14.09 -5.29 -6.07
C TRP A 137 13.55 -4.14 -6.89
N LYS A 138 14.03 -2.92 -6.61
CA LYS A 138 13.72 -1.73 -7.40
C LYS A 138 14.17 -1.85 -8.86
N ALA A 139 15.22 -2.63 -9.15
CA ALA A 139 15.70 -2.85 -10.51
C ALA A 139 14.66 -3.51 -11.44
N PHE A 140 13.73 -4.31 -10.89
CA PHE A 140 12.63 -4.91 -11.66
C PHE A 140 11.53 -3.89 -12.03
N TYR A 141 11.52 -2.73 -11.35
CA TYR A 141 10.49 -1.69 -11.47
C TYR A 141 11.15 -0.31 -11.68
N PRO A 142 11.61 -0.01 -12.90
CA PRO A 142 12.40 1.19 -13.17
C PRO A 142 11.58 2.49 -13.17
N ILE A 143 10.27 2.43 -13.42
CA ILE A 143 9.39 3.60 -13.41
C ILE A 143 8.75 3.71 -12.03
N ARG A 144 9.27 4.63 -11.21
CA ARG A 144 8.89 4.81 -9.80
C ARG A 144 8.32 6.21 -9.55
N ASP A 145 7.31 6.57 -10.31
CA ASP A 145 6.71 7.91 -10.31
C ASP A 145 5.37 7.97 -9.55
N LEU A 146 5.03 6.95 -8.75
CA LEU A 146 3.79 6.93 -7.97
C LEU A 146 3.84 8.00 -6.88
N ILE A 147 2.87 8.92 -6.89
CA ILE A 147 2.78 9.99 -5.89
C ILE A 147 2.01 9.47 -4.68
N ALA A 148 2.74 8.98 -3.67
CA ALA A 148 2.19 8.42 -2.45
C ALA A 148 2.24 9.40 -1.26
N LEU A 149 1.09 9.61 -0.64
CA LEU A 149 0.91 10.39 0.58
C LEU A 149 0.42 9.48 1.71
N SER A 150 0.35 10.02 2.92
CA SER A 150 -0.25 9.37 4.08
C SER A 150 -1.04 10.37 4.90
N ALA A 151 -2.14 9.93 5.50
CA ALA A 151 -2.79 10.68 6.56
C ALA A 151 -1.85 10.80 7.78
N GLU A 152 -1.86 11.96 8.43
CA GLU A 152 -1.17 12.24 9.70
C GLU A 152 -2.09 13.08 10.60
N PRO A 153 -2.60 12.55 11.72
CA PRO A 153 -2.48 11.17 12.18
C PRO A 153 -3.22 10.18 11.25
N LEU A 154 -2.89 8.89 11.38
CA LEU A 154 -3.63 7.81 10.71
C LEU A 154 -5.09 7.76 11.18
N VAL A 155 -5.96 7.24 10.32
CA VAL A 155 -7.42 7.14 10.57
C VAL A 155 -7.93 5.70 10.59
N LEU A 156 -7.06 4.75 10.23
CA LEU A 156 -7.27 3.31 10.34
C LEU A 156 -6.12 2.68 11.11
N TYR A 157 -6.48 1.69 11.92
CA TYR A 157 -5.56 0.89 12.72
C TYR A 157 -5.94 -0.59 12.60
N PRO A 158 -5.05 -1.54 12.88
CA PRO A 158 -5.46 -2.94 12.90
C PRO A 158 -6.39 -3.18 14.10
N THR A 159 -7.34 -4.10 13.94
CA THR A 159 -8.19 -4.57 15.05
C THR A 159 -7.35 -5.19 16.16
N ARG A 160 -6.26 -5.89 15.80
CA ARG A 160 -5.27 -6.50 16.70
C ARG A 160 -3.85 -6.26 16.21
N TYR A 161 -2.93 -5.97 17.12
CA TYR A 161 -1.51 -5.89 16.80
C TYR A 161 -0.82 -7.25 16.87
N LEU A 162 0.31 -7.38 16.16
CA LEU A 162 1.19 -8.53 16.26
C LEU A 162 1.51 -8.81 17.74
N HIS A 163 1.33 -10.07 18.17
CA HIS A 163 1.48 -10.56 19.55
C HIS A 163 0.30 -10.28 20.52
N GLU A 164 -0.81 -9.69 20.07
CA GLU A 164 -2.03 -9.63 20.87
C GLU A 164 -2.78 -10.97 20.86
N GLU A 165 -3.45 -11.29 21.96
CA GLU A 165 -4.24 -12.52 22.09
C GLU A 165 -5.35 -12.57 21.03
N GLY A 166 -5.36 -13.64 20.23
CA GLY A 166 -6.28 -13.80 19.11
C GLY A 166 -5.83 -13.12 17.80
N TYR A 167 -4.60 -12.60 17.69
CA TYR A 167 -4.06 -12.20 16.39
C TYR A 167 -4.03 -13.41 15.43
N ILE A 168 -4.64 -13.26 14.25
CA ILE A 168 -4.69 -14.23 13.17
C ILE A 168 -4.25 -13.49 11.91
N SER A 169 -3.37 -14.09 11.10
CA SER A 169 -2.90 -13.46 9.87
C SER A 169 -2.91 -14.45 8.72
N ASP A 170 -3.80 -14.23 7.76
CA ASP A 170 -3.91 -15.09 6.57
C ASP A 170 -2.63 -15.05 5.72
N THR A 171 -1.85 -13.96 5.79
CA THR A 171 -0.56 -13.83 5.11
C THR A 171 0.55 -14.52 5.87
N GLU A 172 0.71 -14.26 7.17
CA GLU A 172 1.81 -14.81 7.96
C GLU A 172 1.64 -16.29 8.33
N ASP A 173 0.41 -16.81 8.44
CA ASP A 173 0.14 -18.19 8.84
C ASP A 173 0.14 -19.18 7.65
N SER A 174 0.32 -18.67 6.43
CA SER A 174 0.24 -19.46 5.20
C SER A 174 1.57 -20.12 4.80
N ARG A 175 1.47 -21.19 3.99
CA ARG A 175 2.63 -21.97 3.53
C ARG A 175 3.50 -21.16 2.57
N THR A 176 4.80 -21.33 2.71
CA THR A 176 5.81 -20.82 1.78
C THR A 176 5.73 -21.50 0.42
N VAL A 177 5.84 -20.72 -0.66
CA VAL A 177 5.99 -21.21 -2.04
C VAL A 177 7.48 -21.46 -2.30
N THR A 178 7.92 -22.72 -2.21
CA THR A 178 9.24 -23.12 -2.71
C THR A 178 9.23 -23.13 -4.23
N THR A 179 10.03 -22.28 -4.89
CA THR A 179 10.37 -22.49 -6.30
C THR A 179 11.20 -23.79 -6.38
N THR A 180 10.81 -24.78 -7.18
CA THR A 180 10.97 -24.74 -8.64
C THR A 180 10.03 -25.72 -9.34
N PRO A 181 9.43 -25.31 -10.48
CA PRO A 181 9.15 -26.22 -11.57
C PRO A 181 10.08 -25.95 -12.77
N ASN A 182 11.36 -25.58 -12.55
CA ASN A 182 12.45 -25.89 -13.49
C ASN A 182 13.83 -25.58 -12.86
N PRO A 183 14.73 -26.56 -12.64
CA PRO A 183 16.10 -26.31 -12.19
C PRO A 183 17.08 -25.95 -13.33
N GLU A 184 16.64 -25.89 -14.60
CA GLU A 184 17.51 -25.64 -15.77
C GLU A 184 17.18 -24.36 -16.57
N LEU A 185 16.72 -23.29 -15.92
CA LEU A 185 16.70 -21.94 -16.50
C LEU A 185 17.47 -20.95 -15.61
#